data_AF-A0ABD0YT73-F1
#
_entry.id   AF-A0ABD0YT73-F1
#
_cell.length_a   1.000
_cell.length_b   1.000
_cell.length_c   1.000
_cell.angle_alpha   90.00
_cell.angle_beta   90.00
_cell.angle_gamma   90.00
#
_symmetry.space_group_name_H-M   'P 1'
#
loop_
_entity.id
_entity.type
_entity.pdbx_description
1 polymer ?
#
loop_
_entity_poly.entity_id
_entity_poly.type
_entity_poly.pdbx_seq_one_letter_code
_entity_poly.pdbx_strand_id
1 'polypeptide(L)'
;MFQEVSVFVFEKKCAEKLHKPKRKETVTELLRGSVRQLERFRHPKILQVVHSVEESGDTLAFASEPVLASLANILAFQESSGGGGAGPPATGASHQHTPQPGVRPPHAREYHFLDIELKYGILQVSDLLYQTF
;
A
#
# COMPACT_ATOMS: atom_id res chain seq x y z
N MET A 1 -4.80 -19.66 -18.93
CA MET A 1 -3.68 -18.71 -18.73
C MET A 1 -3.90 -18.08 -17.37
N PHE A 2 -2.96 -18.19 -16.44
CA PHE A 2 -3.10 -17.57 -15.12
C PHE A 2 -2.70 -16.09 -15.22
N GLN A 3 -3.48 -15.21 -14.59
CA GLN A 3 -3.18 -13.78 -14.50
C GLN A 3 -2.40 -13.52 -13.21
N GLU A 4 -1.25 -12.86 -13.30
CA GLU A 4 -0.53 -12.35 -12.12
C GLU A 4 -1.36 -11.22 -11.49
N VAL A 5 -1.44 -11.19 -10.16
CA VAL A 5 -2.20 -10.20 -9.39
C VAL A 5 -1.46 -9.85 -8.09
N SER A 6 -1.80 -8.70 -7.52
CA SER A 6 -1.40 -8.37 -6.15
C SER A 6 -2.59 -8.52 -5.21
N VAL A 7 -2.37 -9.22 -4.10
CA VAL A 7 -3.40 -9.46 -3.07
C VAL A 7 -3.12 -8.56 -1.88
N PHE A 8 -4.13 -7.79 -1.48
CA PHE A 8 -4.10 -6.94 -0.29
C PHE A 8 -4.90 -7.60 0.80
N VAL A 9 -4.29 -7.80 1.97
CA VAL A 9 -4.93 -8.46 3.12
C VAL A 9 -4.82 -7.55 4.32
N PHE A 10 -5.96 -7.29 4.95
CA PHE A 10 -6.06 -6.61 6.23
C PHE A 10 -6.55 -7.59 7.30
N GLU A 11 -5.69 -7.86 8.29
CA GLU A 11 -6.06 -8.65 9.46
C GLU A 11 -6.75 -7.77 10.50
N LYS A 12 -8.02 -8.06 10.81
CA LYS A 12 -8.85 -7.22 11.70
C LYS A 12 -8.30 -7.13 13.13
N LYS A 13 -7.54 -8.14 13.58
CA LYS A 13 -6.83 -8.15 14.88
C LYS A 13 -5.86 -6.95 15.02
N CYS A 14 -5.35 -6.42 13.91
CA CYS A 14 -4.48 -5.26 13.92
C CYS A 14 -5.18 -3.99 14.44
N ALA A 15 -6.49 -3.86 14.21
CA ALA A 15 -7.28 -2.74 14.74
C ALA A 15 -7.73 -2.94 16.20
N GLU A 16 -7.59 -4.14 16.77
CA GLU A 16 -7.92 -4.40 18.19
C GLU A 16 -6.88 -3.79 19.14
N LYS A 17 -5.63 -3.65 18.69
CA LYS A 17 -4.55 -2.98 19.43
C LYS A 17 -4.79 -1.48 19.65
N LEU A 18 -5.83 -0.92 19.04
CA LEU A 18 -6.08 0.50 19.01
C LEU A 18 -7.09 0.84 20.13
N HIS A 19 -6.64 1.56 21.16
CA HIS A 19 -7.36 1.85 22.41
C HIS A 19 -8.63 2.73 22.26
N LYS A 20 -9.63 2.31 21.46
CA LYS A 20 -11.00 2.84 21.49
C LYS A 20 -12.03 1.75 21.17
N PRO A 21 -13.17 1.68 21.89
CA PRO A 21 -14.26 0.77 21.56
C PRO A 21 -14.79 1.01 20.14
N LYS A 22 -15.30 -0.06 19.49
CA LYS A 22 -15.84 -0.08 18.10
C LYS A 22 -14.85 0.23 16.97
N ARG A 23 -13.59 0.53 17.28
CA ARG A 23 -12.60 0.96 16.29
C ARG A 23 -12.26 -0.10 15.26
N LYS A 24 -12.25 -1.39 15.64
CA LYS A 24 -12.13 -2.50 14.68
C LYS A 24 -13.20 -2.43 13.60
N GLU A 25 -14.46 -2.27 13.99
CA GLU A 25 -15.60 -2.19 13.08
C GLU A 25 -15.50 -0.94 12.21
N THR A 26 -15.21 0.24 12.81
CA THR A 26 -15.02 1.48 12.05
C THR A 26 -13.91 1.39 11.00
N VAL A 27 -12.75 0.82 11.35
CA VAL A 27 -11.64 0.64 10.40
C VAL A 27 -12.01 -0.35 9.31
N THR A 28 -12.65 -1.46 9.67
CA THR A 28 -13.09 -2.48 8.69
C THR A 28 -14.08 -1.89 7.69
N GLU A 29 -15.08 -1.15 8.17
CA GLU A 29 -16.07 -0.47 7.32
C GLU A 29 -15.45 0.59 6.42
N LEU A 30 -14.53 1.39 6.97
CA LEU A 30 -13.81 2.40 6.21
C LEU A 30 -13.02 1.75 5.06
N LEU A 31 -12.20 0.74 5.36
CA LEU A 31 -11.39 0.06 4.35
C LEU A 31 -12.24 -0.61 3.27
N ARG A 32 -13.31 -1.30 3.68
CA ARG A 32 -14.28 -1.90 2.75
C ARG A 32 -14.92 -0.85 1.85
N GLY A 33 -15.32 0.29 2.42
CA GLY A 33 -15.85 1.43 1.68
C GLY A 33 -14.84 2.01 0.68
N SER A 34 -13.57 2.15 1.08
CA SER A 34 -12.50 2.64 0.21
C SER A 34 -12.24 1.73 -0.98
N VAL A 35 -12.24 0.40 -0.81
CA VAL A 35 -12.08 -0.51 -1.96
C VAL A 35 -13.28 -0.42 -2.90
N ARG A 36 -14.51 -0.36 -2.37
CA ARG A 36 -15.71 -0.15 -3.20
C ARG A 36 -15.72 1.19 -3.94
N GLN A 37 -15.12 2.23 -3.37
CA GLN A 37 -14.92 3.50 -4.05
C GLN A 37 -13.86 3.37 -5.14
N LEU A 38 -12.75 2.67 -4.86
CA LEU A 38 -11.68 2.41 -5.82
C LEU A 38 -12.20 1.71 -7.09
N GLU A 39 -13.07 0.71 -6.93
CA GLU A 39 -13.73 0.00 -8.03
C GLU A 39 -14.57 0.90 -8.97
N ARG A 40 -15.05 2.04 -8.47
CA ARG A 40 -15.86 2.99 -9.26
C ARG A 40 -15.00 3.92 -10.10
N PHE A 41 -13.73 4.13 -9.74
CA PHE A 41 -12.83 4.95 -10.52
C PHE A 41 -12.35 4.19 -11.76
N ARG A 42 -12.66 4.72 -12.94
CA ARG A 42 -12.21 4.16 -14.22
C ARG A 42 -11.26 5.15 -14.90
N HIS A 43 -10.02 5.14 -14.43
CA HIS A 43 -8.96 5.97 -14.99
C HIS A 43 -7.68 5.14 -15.16
N PRO A 44 -6.96 5.23 -16.30
CA PRO A 44 -5.78 4.41 -16.56
C PRO A 44 -4.60 4.64 -15.61
N LYS A 45 -4.65 5.70 -14.78
CA LYS A 45 -3.65 6.01 -13.75
C LYS A 45 -4.10 5.71 -12.32
N ILE A 46 -5.25 5.08 -12.14
CA ILE A 46 -5.76 4.65 -10.84
C ILE A 46 -5.68 3.13 -10.78
N LEU A 47 -5.27 2.59 -9.63
CA LEU A 47 -5.10 1.16 -9.41
C LEU A 47 -6.37 0.39 -9.77
N GLN A 48 -6.25 -0.58 -10.66
CA GLN A 48 -7.39 -1.41 -11.08
C GLN A 48 -7.61 -2.57 -10.11
N VAL A 49 -8.82 -2.65 -9.53
CA VAL A 49 -9.29 -3.82 -8.78
C VAL A 49 -9.67 -4.93 -9.76
N VAL A 50 -9.05 -6.10 -9.62
CA VAL A 50 -9.29 -7.30 -10.44
C VAL A 50 -10.27 -8.24 -9.75
N HIS A 51 -10.17 -8.36 -8.43
CA HIS A 51 -11.12 -9.08 -7.60
C HIS A 51 -11.62 -8.19 -6.47
N SER A 52 -12.94 -8.10 -6.36
CA SER A 52 -13.62 -7.26 -5.39
C SER A 52 -13.27 -7.59 -3.94
N VAL A 53 -13.60 -6.64 -3.05
CA VAL A 53 -13.37 -6.83 -1.62
C VAL A 53 -14.24 -7.95 -1.05
N GLU A 54 -13.60 -8.93 -0.44
CA GLU A 54 -14.21 -10.00 0.35
C GLU A 54 -13.91 -9.79 1.84
N GLU A 55 -14.89 -10.12 2.66
CA GLU A 55 -14.82 -9.97 4.12
C GLU A 55 -15.06 -11.31 4.80
N SER A 56 -14.11 -11.74 5.62
CA SER A 56 -14.20 -12.89 6.52
C SER A 56 -14.27 -12.44 7.98
N GLY A 57 -14.41 -13.38 8.93
CA GLY A 57 -14.49 -13.03 10.36
C GLY A 57 -13.26 -12.29 10.89
N ASP A 58 -12.08 -12.62 10.35
CA ASP A 58 -10.77 -12.18 10.80
C ASP A 58 -10.03 -11.30 9.79
N THR A 59 -10.44 -11.31 8.52
CA THR A 59 -9.72 -10.65 7.42
C THR A 59 -10.64 -9.87 6.48
N LEU A 60 -10.07 -8.87 5.81
CA LEU A 60 -10.63 -8.19 4.65
C LEU A 60 -9.58 -8.26 3.54
N ALA A 61 -9.96 -8.70 2.34
CA ALA A 61 -9.02 -8.85 1.24
C ALA A 61 -9.61 -8.46 -0.11
N PHE A 62 -8.75 -8.00 -1.02
CA PHE A 62 -9.10 -7.78 -2.43
C PHE A 62 -7.85 -8.03 -3.31
N ALA A 63 -8.04 -8.17 -4.62
CA ALA A 63 -6.93 -8.29 -5.56
C ALA A 63 -6.95 -7.19 -6.62
N SER A 64 -5.77 -6.69 -6.99
CA SER A 64 -5.58 -5.71 -8.05
C SER A 64 -4.74 -6.26 -9.20
N GLU A 65 -4.56 -5.44 -10.22
CA GLU A 65 -3.45 -5.60 -11.17
C GLU A 65 -2.10 -5.77 -10.43
N PRO A 66 -1.09 -6.40 -11.03
CA PRO A 66 0.23 -6.54 -10.43
C PRO A 66 0.81 -5.19 -9.99
N VAL A 67 1.12 -5.08 -8.70
CA VAL A 67 1.80 -3.94 -8.10
C VAL A 67 3.24 -4.31 -7.79
N LEU A 68 4.16 -3.46 -8.22
CA LEU A 68 5.60 -3.64 -7.99
C LEU A 68 5.96 -3.54 -6.50
N ALA A 69 5.66 -2.38 -5.91
CA ALA A 69 5.95 -2.03 -4.52
C ALA A 69 5.25 -0.71 -4.18
N SER A 70 5.12 -0.40 -2.89
CA SER A 70 4.80 0.98 -2.47
C SER A 70 6.07 1.85 -2.54
N LEU A 71 5.90 3.17 -2.71
CA LEU A 71 7.01 4.11 -2.68
C LEU A 71 7.83 4.01 -1.38
N ALA A 72 7.16 3.82 -0.23
CA ALA A 72 7.84 3.64 1.05
C ALA A 72 8.76 2.40 1.06
N ASN A 73 8.36 1.30 0.41
CA ASN A 73 9.20 0.11 0.30
C ASN A 73 10.44 0.36 -0.57
N ILE A 74 10.28 1.09 -1.66
CA ILE A 74 11.40 1.42 -2.57
C ILE A 74 12.40 2.35 -1.89
N LEU A 75 11.92 3.39 -1.21
CA LEU A 75 12.79 4.34 -0.50
C LEU A 75 13.55 3.68 0.66
N ALA A 76 12.89 2.80 1.43
CA ALA A 76 13.55 2.03 2.48
C ALA A 76 14.69 1.14 1.94
N PHE A 77 14.53 0.63 0.70
CA PHE A 77 15.56 -0.15 0.04
C PHE A 77 16.79 0.69 -0.38
N GLN A 78 16.58 1.92 -0.88
CA GLN A 78 17.69 2.82 -1.20
C GLN A 78 18.49 3.22 0.05
N GLU A 79 17.81 3.52 1.16
CA GLU A 79 18.47 3.92 2.41
C GLU A 79 19.29 2.78 3.03
N SER A 80 18.77 1.55 3.00
CA SER A 80 19.50 0.37 3.48
C SER A 80 20.74 0.02 2.65
N SER A 81 20.78 0.45 1.38
CA SER A 81 21.94 0.27 0.50
C SER A 81 23.03 1.34 0.71
N GLY A 82 22.71 2.42 1.42
CA GLY A 82 23.53 3.61 1.57
C GLY A 82 23.84 3.99 3.02
N GLY A 83 24.37 3.07 3.83
CA GLY A 83 25.27 3.35 4.97
C GLY A 83 24.87 4.40 6.04
N GLY A 84 23.62 4.84 6.16
CA GLY A 84 23.21 5.87 7.13
C GLY A 84 21.78 5.66 7.57
N GLY A 85 21.59 5.25 8.82
CA GLY A 85 20.30 4.88 9.35
C GLY A 85 19.39 6.07 9.67
N ALA A 86 18.23 6.13 9.02
CA ALA A 86 16.96 6.41 9.66
C ALA A 86 15.97 5.29 9.23
N GLY A 87 15.02 4.95 10.11
CA GLY A 87 14.00 3.96 9.78
C GLY A 87 13.04 4.51 8.71
N PRO A 88 12.34 3.63 7.96
CA PRO A 88 11.41 4.07 6.94
C PRO A 88 10.31 4.97 7.55
N PRO A 89 9.81 5.98 6.80
CA PRO A 89 8.69 6.79 7.26
C PRO A 89 7.48 5.87 7.50
N ALA A 90 6.97 5.91 8.73
CA ALA A 90 5.83 5.11 9.15
C ALA A 90 4.55 5.60 8.46
N THR A 91 4.30 5.17 7.22
CA THR A 91 2.95 5.23 6.65
C THR A 91 2.09 4.25 7.43
N GLY A 92 1.04 4.71 8.09
CA GLY A 92 0.21 3.94 9.05
C GLY A 92 -0.47 2.66 8.52
N ALA A 93 -0.23 2.28 7.27
CA ALA A 93 -0.60 0.98 6.69
C ALA A 93 0.43 -0.13 6.98
N SER A 94 1.65 0.22 7.39
CA SER A 94 2.65 -0.76 7.82
C SER A 94 2.47 -1.02 9.32
N HIS A 95 1.53 -1.91 9.67
CA HIS A 95 1.53 -2.46 11.01
C HIS A 95 2.86 -3.16 11.24
N GLN A 96 3.62 -2.63 12.21
CA GLN A 96 4.73 -3.24 12.96
C GLN A 96 5.07 -4.69 12.57
N HIS A 97 5.62 -4.90 11.38
CA HIS A 97 6.89 -5.60 11.36
C HIS A 97 7.88 -4.48 11.63
N THR A 98 8.42 -4.42 12.84
CA THR A 98 9.77 -3.88 12.99
C THR A 98 10.57 -4.52 11.87
N PRO A 99 11.06 -3.79 10.85
CA PRO A 99 12.00 -4.38 9.94
C PRO A 99 13.18 -4.74 10.83
N GLN A 100 13.34 -6.04 11.11
CA GLN A 100 14.60 -6.53 11.60
C GLN A 100 15.64 -5.98 10.61
N PRO A 101 16.69 -5.29 11.07
CA PRO A 101 17.68 -4.73 10.17
C PRO A 101 18.18 -5.86 9.25
N GLY A 102 17.86 -5.76 7.95
CA GLY A 102 18.20 -6.77 6.94
C GLY A 102 17.08 -7.67 6.41
N VAL A 103 15.85 -7.65 6.95
CA VAL A 103 14.76 -8.51 6.45
C VAL A 103 13.93 -7.77 5.39
N ARG A 104 14.27 -8.04 4.12
CA ARG A 104 13.51 -7.64 2.93
C ARG A 104 12.07 -8.14 3.05
N PRO A 105 11.03 -7.30 2.83
CA PRO A 105 9.68 -7.82 2.64
C PRO A 105 9.70 -8.85 1.50
N PRO A 106 9.09 -10.04 1.64
CA PRO A 106 9.20 -11.12 0.64
C PRO A 106 8.78 -10.72 -0.78
N HIS A 107 7.94 -9.69 -0.89
CA HIS A 107 7.37 -9.16 -2.12
C HIS A 107 8.03 -7.85 -2.59
N ALA A 108 8.99 -7.30 -1.86
CA ALA A 108 9.67 -6.06 -2.27
C ALA A 108 10.64 -6.37 -3.41
N ARG A 109 10.27 -5.94 -4.63
CA ARG A 109 11.18 -5.97 -5.78
C ARG A 109 12.20 -4.84 -5.67
N GLU A 110 13.41 -5.12 -6.14
CA GLU A 110 14.49 -4.15 -6.23
C GLU A 110 14.17 -3.13 -7.33
N TYR A 111 14.16 -1.86 -6.95
CA TYR A 111 13.92 -0.76 -7.89
C TYR A 111 14.85 0.41 -7.54
N HIS A 112 15.56 0.91 -8.55
CA HIS A 112 16.41 2.09 -8.44
C HIS A 112 15.77 3.21 -9.26
N PHE A 113 15.30 4.26 -8.58
CA PHE A 113 14.79 5.45 -9.26
C PHE A 113 15.93 6.14 -10.00
N LEU A 114 15.67 6.48 -11.26
CA LEU A 114 16.44 7.52 -11.92
C LEU A 114 15.99 8.89 -11.38
N ASP A 115 16.91 9.86 -11.28
CA ASP A 115 16.58 11.22 -10.83
C ASP A 115 15.42 11.85 -11.63
N ILE A 116 15.35 11.50 -12.92
CA ILE A 116 14.27 11.91 -13.82
C ILE A 116 12.92 11.30 -13.41
N GLU A 117 12.88 10.01 -13.06
CA GLU A 117 11.66 9.33 -12.65
C GLU A 117 11.11 9.89 -11.35
N LEU A 118 11.99 10.21 -10.39
CA LEU A 118 11.59 10.83 -9.14
C LEU A 118 11.00 12.23 -9.38
N LYS A 119 11.70 13.07 -10.15
CA LYS A 119 11.27 14.44 -10.45
C LYS A 119 9.93 14.48 -11.19
N TYR A 120 9.80 13.72 -12.28
CA TYR A 120 8.58 13.72 -13.08
C TYR A 120 7.46 12.91 -12.42
N GLY A 121 7.77 11.88 -11.64
CA GLY A 121 6.79 11.14 -10.86
C GLY A 121 6.09 12.02 -9.83
N ILE A 122 6.85 12.82 -9.07
CA ILE A 122 6.28 13.80 -8.12
C ILE A 122 5.42 14.82 -8.87
N LEU A 123 5.90 15.34 -10.01
CA LEU A 123 5.15 16.30 -10.82
C LEU A 123 3.80 15.72 -11.29
N GLN A 124 3.78 14.47 -11.77
CA GLN A 124 2.55 13.80 -12.17
C GLN A 124 1.58 13.62 -11.01
N VAL A 125 2.06 13.28 -9.81
CA VAL A 125 1.22 13.18 -8.61
C VAL A 125 0.65 14.56 -8.25
N SER A 126 1.46 15.61 -8.28
CA SER A 126 1.00 16.99 -8.08
C SER A 126 -0.09 17.37 -9.08
N ASP A 127 0.16 17.16 -10.37
CA ASP A 127 -0.80 17.49 -11.43
C ASP A 127 -2.13 16.72 -11.27
N LEU A 128 -2.08 15.44 -10.92
CA LEU A 128 -3.27 14.64 -10.65
C LEU A 128 -4.06 15.16 -9.44
N LEU A 129 -3.38 15.55 -8.36
CA LEU A 129 -4.03 16.15 -7.20
C LEU A 129 -4.66 17.50 -7.54
N TYR A 130 -4.05 18.29 -8.43
CA TYR A 130 -4.62 19.55 -8.91
C TYR A 130 -5.81 19.36 -9.85
N GLN A 131 -5.84 18.32 -10.67
CA GLN A 131 -6.95 18.07 -11.61
C GLN A 131 -8.16 17.38 -11.00
N THR A 132 -8.02 16.80 -9.80
CA THR A 132 -9.10 16.04 -9.14
C THR A 132 -9.92 16.89 -8.15
N PHE A 133 -9.65 18.21 -8.04
CA PHE A 133 -10.42 19.18 -7.23
C PHE A 133 -10.74 20.46 -7.99
#